data_AF-A0A940XT66-F1
#
_entry.id   AF-A0A940XT66-F1
#
_cell.length_a   1.000
_cell.length_b   1.000
_cell.length_c   1.000
_cell.angle_alpha   90.00
_cell.angle_beta   90.00
_cell.angle_gamma   90.00
#
_symmetry.space_group_name_H-M   'P 1'
#
loop_
_entity.id
_entity.type
_entity.pdbx_description
1 polymer ?
#
loop_
_entity_poly.entity_id
_entity_poly.type
_entity_poly.pdbx_seq_one_letter_code
_entity_poly.pdbx_strand_id
1 'polypeptide(L)'
;MRLRVTEFAPRAGRYAFRVVQPSPALRHTTLSDPLREWGYLVGDHDGLSRLAALFSFAAHSPHTVVHVPLRDGVPRQYAPGVPVDLVLVHRTLGLRPSVWPALRRGLTRGTPGTVRTDEQRTARHAAAWQARWDRRWDRLAPVDRIRPATHARTLFLFGARDTFASASVHLELAAGFGPLGKRAAKGHDVLVTTLTPHLPLTRGRGPELDIGFQAYPPLSHFRRPGRSASRRPRTAASP
;
A
#
# COMPACT_ATOMS: atom_id res chain seq x y z
N MET A 1 1.46 6.13 14.29
CA MET A 1 0.02 5.97 13.97
C MET A 1 -0.48 4.67 14.60
N ARG A 2 -1.77 4.58 14.96
CA ARG A 2 -2.36 3.34 15.50
C ARG A 2 -3.31 2.73 14.49
N LEU A 3 -3.08 1.49 14.10
CA LEU A 3 -3.91 0.73 13.18
C LEU A 3 -4.67 -0.36 13.94
N ARG A 4 -5.99 -0.37 13.79
CA ARG A 4 -6.82 -1.51 14.19
C ARG A 4 -6.60 -2.64 13.18
N VAL A 5 -6.38 -3.84 13.73
CA VAL A 5 -6.10 -5.03 12.94
C VAL A 5 -6.82 -6.24 13.50
N THR A 6 -6.93 -7.29 12.69
CA THR A 6 -7.31 -8.62 13.13
C THR A 6 -6.11 -9.53 12.92
N GLU A 7 -5.70 -10.21 13.98
CA GLU A 7 -4.60 -11.17 13.97
C GLU A 7 -5.13 -12.59 13.87
N PHE A 8 -4.47 -13.41 13.07
CA PHE A 8 -4.77 -14.82 12.86
C PHE A 8 -3.50 -15.65 13.01
N ALA A 9 -3.66 -16.90 13.43
CA ALA A 9 -2.58 -17.88 13.50
C ALA A 9 -2.90 -19.13 12.66
N PRO A 10 -3.14 -18.99 11.33
CA PRO A 10 -3.43 -20.14 10.49
C PRO A 10 -2.22 -21.09 10.41
N ARG A 11 -2.52 -22.37 10.22
CA ARG A 11 -1.53 -23.41 9.97
C ARG A 11 -1.56 -23.82 8.51
N ALA A 12 -0.38 -24.11 7.95
CA ALA A 12 -0.25 -24.81 6.70
C ALA A 12 0.79 -25.93 6.84
N GLY A 13 0.30 -27.17 6.86
CA GLY A 13 1.10 -28.33 7.27
C GLY A 13 1.62 -28.15 8.70
N ARG A 14 2.93 -28.32 8.90
CA ARG A 14 3.59 -28.19 10.20
C ARG A 14 3.86 -26.76 10.66
N TYR A 15 3.64 -25.76 9.79
CA TYR A 15 4.02 -24.38 10.07
C TYR A 15 2.81 -23.54 10.47
N ALA A 16 2.91 -22.83 11.59
CA ALA A 16 1.98 -21.78 11.97
C ALA A 16 2.54 -20.42 11.53
N PHE A 17 1.69 -19.57 10.98
CA PHE A 17 2.07 -18.22 10.56
C PHE A 17 1.23 -17.20 11.31
N ARG A 18 1.86 -16.12 11.77
CA ARG A 18 1.14 -14.94 12.24
C ARG A 18 0.71 -14.12 11.03
N VAL A 19 -0.59 -13.99 10.83
CA VAL A 19 -1.17 -13.19 9.74
C VAL A 19 -1.97 -12.04 10.33
N VAL A 20 -1.73 -10.83 9.86
CA VAL A 20 -2.43 -9.62 10.30
C VAL A 20 -3.19 -9.02 9.13
N GLN A 21 -4.45 -8.66 9.35
CA GLN A 21 -5.28 -7.93 8.40
C GLN A 21 -5.74 -6.58 8.96
N PRO A 22 -5.89 -5.54 8.13
CA PRO A 22 -6.50 -4.30 8.58
C PRO A 22 -7.98 -4.48 8.94
N SER A 23 -8.40 -3.84 10.03
CA SER A 23 -9.81 -3.81 10.46
C SER A 23 -10.21 -2.36 10.77
N PRO A 24 -11.17 -1.74 10.04
CA PRO A 24 -11.93 -2.30 8.92
C PRO A 24 -11.06 -2.52 7.68
N ALA A 25 -11.50 -3.33 6.71
CA ALA A 25 -10.75 -3.49 5.47
C ALA A 25 -10.71 -2.20 4.62
N LEU A 26 -9.70 -2.08 3.74
CA LEU A 26 -9.45 -0.89 2.93
C LEU A 26 -10.34 -0.90 1.68
N ARG A 27 -11.64 -0.62 1.86
CA ARG A 27 -12.65 -0.72 0.79
C ARG A 27 -12.42 0.25 -0.37
N HIS A 28 -11.78 1.39 -0.11
CA HIS A 28 -11.50 2.42 -1.12
C HIS A 28 -10.07 2.34 -1.61
N THR A 29 -9.48 1.15 -1.64
CA THR A 29 -8.14 0.92 -2.18
C THR A 29 -8.18 -0.29 -3.08
N THR A 30 -7.59 -0.18 -4.26
CA THR A 30 -7.54 -1.24 -5.27
C THR A 30 -6.12 -1.36 -5.79
N LEU A 31 -5.70 -2.59 -6.06
CA LEU A 31 -4.40 -2.92 -6.64
C LEU A 31 -4.61 -3.86 -7.83
N SER A 32 -4.04 -3.53 -8.99
CA SER A 32 -3.95 -4.45 -10.12
C SER A 32 -2.64 -5.23 -10.13
N ASP A 33 -2.63 -6.40 -10.76
CA ASP A 33 -1.48 -7.32 -10.82
C ASP A 33 -0.32 -6.77 -11.69
N PRO A 34 0.80 -6.30 -11.10
CA PRO A 34 1.94 -5.74 -11.84
C PRO A 34 2.73 -6.79 -12.63
N LEU A 35 2.44 -8.09 -12.45
CA LEU A 35 3.15 -9.17 -13.15
C LEU A 35 2.44 -9.61 -14.43
N ARG A 36 1.17 -9.23 -14.60
CA ARG A 36 0.41 -9.48 -15.84
C ARG A 36 0.46 -8.28 -16.77
N GLU A 37 0.30 -7.09 -16.21
CA GLU A 37 0.24 -5.83 -16.93
C GLU A 37 0.89 -4.73 -16.08
N TRP A 38 0.65 -3.47 -16.43
CA TRP A 38 1.04 -2.33 -15.61
C TRP A 38 0.29 -2.35 -14.26
N GLY A 39 1.03 -2.41 -13.16
CA GLY A 39 0.46 -2.38 -11.82
C GLY A 39 0.06 -0.96 -11.43
N TYR A 40 -1.17 -0.84 -10.93
CA TYR A 40 -1.72 0.41 -10.45
C TYR A 40 -2.36 0.21 -9.08
N LEU A 41 -1.81 0.89 -8.08
CA LEU A 41 -2.35 0.97 -6.74
C LEU A 41 -3.04 2.32 -6.58
N VAL A 42 -4.34 2.33 -6.30
CA VAL A 42 -5.09 3.57 -6.15
C VAL A 42 -5.94 3.54 -4.90
N GLY A 43 -5.89 4.62 -4.13
CA GLY A 43 -6.65 4.75 -2.90
C GLY A 43 -7.08 6.19 -2.60
N ASP A 44 -8.00 6.35 -1.65
CA ASP A 44 -8.26 7.65 -1.04
C ASP A 44 -7.22 7.94 0.07
N HIS A 45 -7.39 9.06 0.76
CA HIS A 45 -6.46 9.49 1.80
C HIS A 45 -6.37 8.47 2.95
N ASP A 46 -7.51 7.95 3.43
CA ASP A 46 -7.54 6.95 4.50
C ASP A 46 -6.89 5.64 4.05
N GLY A 47 -7.27 5.11 2.89
CA GLY A 47 -6.77 3.86 2.35
C GLY A 47 -5.25 3.88 2.17
N LEU A 48 -4.72 4.95 1.55
CA LEU A 48 -3.28 5.10 1.34
C LEU A 48 -2.51 5.32 2.65
N SER A 49 -3.05 6.12 3.60
CA SER A 49 -2.40 6.33 4.90
C SER A 49 -2.32 5.05 5.72
N ARG A 50 -3.39 4.26 5.70
CA ARG A 50 -3.44 2.96 6.39
C ARG A 50 -2.55 1.95 5.71
N LEU A 51 -2.47 1.96 4.39
CA LEU A 51 -1.55 1.12 3.64
C LEU A 51 -0.09 1.48 3.93
N ALA A 52 0.25 2.77 3.98
CA ALA A 52 1.56 3.25 4.43
C ALA A 52 1.90 2.66 5.81
N ALA A 53 0.99 2.79 6.77
CA ALA A 53 1.19 2.25 8.10
C ALA A 53 1.32 0.70 8.14
N LEU A 54 0.64 -0.03 7.25
CA LEU A 54 0.82 -1.48 7.10
C LEU A 54 2.20 -1.85 6.54
N PHE A 55 2.74 -1.07 5.60
CA PHE A 55 4.11 -1.23 5.11
C PHE A 55 5.15 -0.90 6.19
N SER A 56 4.96 0.19 6.94
CA SER A 56 5.77 0.52 8.12
C SER A 56 5.76 -0.61 9.16
N PHE A 57 4.59 -1.19 9.43
CA PHE A 57 4.48 -2.35 10.33
C PHE A 57 5.23 -3.57 9.79
N ALA A 58 5.06 -3.90 8.50
CA ALA A 58 5.78 -5.02 7.85
C ALA A 58 7.31 -4.82 7.87
N ALA A 59 7.79 -3.58 7.77
CA ALA A 59 9.21 -3.25 7.87
C ALA A 59 9.83 -3.64 9.23
N HIS A 60 9.02 -3.61 10.29
CA HIS A 60 9.45 -3.83 11.67
C HIS A 60 8.91 -5.12 12.30
N SER A 61 8.21 -5.96 11.52
CA SER A 61 7.63 -7.22 11.98
C SER A 61 8.06 -8.39 11.09
N PRO A 62 9.33 -8.84 11.18
CA PRO A 62 9.90 -9.81 10.25
C PRO A 62 9.26 -11.21 10.30
N HIS A 63 8.49 -11.50 11.36
CA HIS A 63 7.82 -12.77 11.57
C HIS A 63 6.30 -12.72 11.34
N THR A 64 5.81 -11.65 10.72
CA THR A 64 4.39 -11.44 10.46
C THR A 64 4.13 -11.33 8.96
N VAL A 65 3.06 -11.99 8.51
CA VAL A 65 2.48 -11.82 7.18
C VAL A 65 1.41 -10.74 7.28
N VAL A 66 1.50 -9.68 6.50
CA VAL A 66 0.44 -8.66 6.43
C VAL A 66 -0.41 -8.92 5.20
N HIS A 67 -1.67 -9.27 5.38
CA HIS A 67 -2.61 -9.51 4.29
C HIS A 67 -3.63 -8.37 4.20
N VAL A 68 -3.68 -7.72 3.04
CA VAL A 68 -4.59 -6.63 2.73
C VAL A 68 -5.57 -7.12 1.65
N PRO A 69 -6.83 -7.39 2.02
CA PRO A 69 -7.83 -7.83 1.05
C PRO A 69 -8.29 -6.62 0.21
N LEU A 70 -7.75 -6.51 -1.00
CA LEU A 70 -7.94 -5.36 -1.91
C LEU A 70 -8.74 -5.73 -3.17
N ARG A 71 -8.84 -7.02 -3.51
CA ARG A 71 -9.48 -7.44 -4.76
C ARG A 71 -10.98 -7.11 -4.84
N ASP A 72 -11.62 -6.97 -3.68
CA ASP A 72 -13.04 -6.64 -3.52
C ASP A 72 -13.24 -5.16 -3.16
N GLY A 73 -12.22 -4.33 -3.37
CA GLY A 73 -12.31 -2.87 -3.26
C GLY A 73 -13.24 -2.29 -4.32
N VAL A 74 -13.73 -1.07 -4.09
CA VAL A 74 -14.62 -0.37 -5.03
C VAL A 74 -13.92 -0.25 -6.40
N PRO A 75 -14.52 -0.75 -7.50
CA PRO A 75 -13.93 -0.65 -8.82
C PRO A 75 -13.65 0.81 -9.19
N ARG A 76 -12.45 1.08 -9.72
CA ARG A 76 -12.04 2.43 -10.14
C ARG A 76 -11.86 2.45 -11.65
N GLN A 77 -12.41 3.49 -12.29
CA GLN A 77 -12.51 3.62 -13.75
C GLN A 77 -11.16 3.55 -14.46
N TYR A 78 -10.06 3.93 -13.79
CA TYR A 78 -8.72 4.02 -14.36
C TYR A 78 -7.71 3.05 -13.73
N ALA A 79 -8.16 2.00 -13.03
CA ALA A 79 -7.27 0.94 -12.57
C ALA A 79 -7.25 -0.21 -13.59
N PRO A 80 -6.34 -0.18 -14.61
CA PRO A 80 -6.25 -1.25 -15.59
C PRO A 80 -5.81 -2.56 -14.93
N GLY A 81 -6.27 -3.68 -15.48
CA GLY A 81 -5.83 -5.02 -15.09
C GLY A 81 -6.72 -5.73 -14.06
N VAL A 82 -6.25 -6.90 -13.62
CA VAL A 82 -7.02 -7.78 -12.72
C VAL A 82 -6.79 -7.38 -11.26
N PRO A 83 -7.85 -7.07 -10.48
CA PRO A 83 -7.72 -6.78 -9.06
C PRO A 83 -7.18 -7.98 -8.27
N VAL A 84 -6.21 -7.72 -7.40
CA VAL A 84 -5.53 -8.69 -6.54
C VAL A 84 -5.52 -8.25 -5.08
N ASP A 85 -5.42 -9.22 -4.17
CA ASP A 85 -5.05 -8.93 -2.79
C ASP A 85 -3.56 -8.60 -2.70
N LEU A 86 -3.15 -7.95 -1.61
CA LEU A 86 -1.76 -7.67 -1.32
C LEU A 86 -1.32 -8.44 -0.07
N VAL A 87 -0.17 -9.10 -0.16
CA VAL A 87 0.49 -9.75 0.96
C VAL A 87 1.92 -9.23 1.10
N LEU A 88 2.22 -8.58 2.22
CA LEU A 88 3.56 -8.14 2.58
C LEU A 88 4.23 -9.23 3.42
N VAL A 89 5.42 -9.63 2.99
CA VAL A 89 6.21 -10.64 3.67
C VAL A 89 7.62 -10.14 3.83
N HIS A 90 8.12 -10.13 5.06
CA HIS A 90 9.53 -9.91 5.26
C HIS A 90 10.33 -11.08 4.66
N ARG A 91 11.33 -10.79 3.84
CA ARG A 91 12.08 -11.78 3.04
C ARG A 91 12.67 -12.93 3.87
N THR A 92 12.95 -12.71 5.15
CA THR A 92 13.51 -13.72 6.07
C THR A 92 12.48 -14.72 6.56
N LEU A 93 11.18 -14.48 6.40
CA LEU A 93 10.11 -15.37 6.87
C LEU A 93 10.03 -16.68 6.06
N GLY A 94 10.52 -16.69 4.82
CA GLY A 94 10.54 -17.90 3.99
C GLY A 94 9.16 -18.39 3.52
N LEU A 95 8.11 -17.56 3.60
CA LEU A 95 6.78 -17.91 3.11
C LEU A 95 6.83 -18.18 1.59
N ARG A 96 6.33 -19.34 1.16
CA ARG A 96 6.15 -19.66 -0.26
C ARG A 96 4.75 -19.26 -0.73
N PRO A 97 4.59 -18.54 -1.86
CA PRO A 97 3.26 -18.15 -2.37
C PRO A 97 2.30 -19.32 -2.59
N SER A 98 2.80 -20.51 -2.95
CA SER A 98 2.00 -21.72 -3.15
C SER A 98 1.27 -22.21 -1.90
N VAL A 99 1.76 -21.84 -0.71
CA VAL A 99 1.15 -22.20 0.59
C VAL A 99 -0.03 -21.29 0.92
N TRP A 100 -0.16 -20.15 0.24
CA TRP A 100 -1.15 -19.13 0.53
C TRP A 100 -2.61 -19.61 0.50
N PRO A 101 -3.08 -20.41 -0.48
CA PRO A 101 -4.47 -20.87 -0.47
C PRO A 101 -4.83 -21.67 0.78
N ALA A 102 -3.88 -22.42 1.35
CA ALA A 102 -4.08 -23.12 2.62
C ALA A 102 -4.17 -22.15 3.80
N LEU A 103 -3.26 -21.18 3.88
CA LEU A 103 -3.28 -20.16 4.94
C LEU A 103 -4.53 -19.28 4.88
N ARG A 104 -4.90 -18.82 3.67
CA ARG A 104 -6.05 -17.94 3.45
C ARG A 104 -7.36 -18.59 3.90
N ARG A 105 -7.52 -19.90 3.69
CA ARG A 105 -8.68 -20.66 4.18
C ARG A 105 -8.77 -20.71 5.71
N GLY A 106 -7.64 -20.60 6.41
CA GLY A 106 -7.58 -20.59 7.87
C GLY A 106 -7.87 -19.23 8.52
N LEU A 107 -8.10 -18.17 7.74
CA LEU A 107 -8.36 -16.82 8.24
C LEU A 107 -9.82 -16.62 8.65
N THR A 108 -10.33 -17.45 9.57
CA THR A 108 -11.75 -17.45 9.97
C THR A 108 -11.97 -16.83 11.35
N ARG A 109 -11.23 -17.29 12.37
CA ARG A 109 -11.31 -16.81 13.76
C ARG A 109 -10.09 -15.97 14.08
N GLY A 110 -10.23 -14.66 13.96
CA GLY A 110 -9.17 -13.71 14.26
C GLY A 110 -9.39 -12.98 15.57
N THR A 111 -8.29 -12.58 16.21
CA THR A 111 -8.31 -11.79 17.44
C THR A 111 -8.16 -10.31 17.09
N PRO A 112 -9.07 -9.42 17.54
CA PRO A 112 -8.90 -7.99 17.38
C PRO A 112 -7.63 -7.50 18.06
N GLY A 113 -6.91 -6.59 17.41
CA GLY A 113 -5.67 -6.03 17.91
C GLY A 113 -5.44 -4.61 17.44
N THR A 114 -4.37 -4.01 17.93
CA THR A 114 -3.88 -2.72 17.45
C THR A 114 -2.39 -2.78 17.27
N VAL A 115 -1.89 -2.30 16.13
CA VAL A 115 -0.46 -2.13 15.88
C VAL A 115 -0.12 -0.65 15.88
N ARG A 116 1.09 -0.33 16.37
CA ARG A 116 1.63 1.03 16.34
C ARG A 116 2.75 1.09 15.32
N THR A 117 2.74 2.13 14.51
CA THR A 117 3.87 2.51 13.68
C THR A 117 4.70 3.57 14.38
N ASP A 118 5.99 3.58 14.04
CA ASP A 118 6.96 4.59 14.47
C ASP A 118 7.41 5.35 13.21
N GLU A 119 6.83 6.53 13.00
CA GLU A 119 7.07 7.36 11.82
C GLU A 119 8.53 7.78 11.71
N GLN A 120 9.15 8.19 12.82
CA GLN A 120 10.53 8.67 12.82
C GLN A 120 11.50 7.53 12.48
N ARG A 121 11.27 6.33 13.03
CA ARG A 121 12.05 5.14 12.69
C ARG A 121 11.83 4.74 11.23
N THR A 122 10.58 4.80 10.75
CA THR A 122 10.26 4.51 9.35
C THR A 122 10.99 5.47 8.41
N ALA A 123 10.95 6.78 8.69
CA ALA A 123 11.62 7.81 7.91
C ALA A 123 13.15 7.60 7.86
N ARG A 124 13.78 7.25 8.99
CA ARG A 124 15.23 6.93 9.02
C ARG A 124 15.59 5.75 8.11
N HIS A 125 14.81 4.67 8.13
CA HIS A 125 15.05 3.51 7.28
C HIS A 125 14.75 3.78 5.80
N ALA A 126 13.72 4.58 5.52
CA ALA A 126 13.43 5.06 4.18
C ALA A 126 14.59 5.91 3.62
N ALA A 127 15.12 6.84 4.41
CA ALA A 127 16.26 7.66 4.02
C ALA A 127 17.52 6.82 3.78
N ALA A 128 17.75 5.78 4.60
CA ALA A 128 18.87 4.87 4.41
C ALA A 128 18.76 4.07 3.09
N TRP A 129 17.54 3.65 2.71
CA TRP A 129 17.28 3.03 1.41
C TRP A 129 17.53 4.04 0.27
N GLN A 130 16.99 5.25 0.40
CA GLN A 130 17.14 6.32 -0.60
C GLN A 130 18.61 6.66 -0.83
N ALA A 131 19.41 6.79 0.23
CA ALA A 131 20.84 7.05 0.11
C ALA A 131 21.60 5.92 -0.63
N ARG A 132 21.13 4.66 -0.56
CA ARG A 132 21.69 3.56 -1.35
C ARG A 132 21.27 3.65 -2.81
N TRP A 133 19.99 3.98 -3.05
CA TRP A 133 19.47 4.25 -4.39
C TRP A 133 20.26 5.37 -5.07
N ASP A 134 20.40 6.53 -4.44
CA ASP A 134 21.07 7.71 -5.02
C ASP A 134 22.55 7.43 -5.35
N ARG A 135 23.22 6.62 -4.52
CA ARG A 135 24.62 6.23 -4.78
C ARG A 135 24.75 5.25 -5.94
N ARG A 136 23.83 4.27 -6.06
CA ARG A 136 24.02 3.11 -6.95
C ARG A 136 22.74 2.37 -7.30
N TRP A 137 21.76 3.08 -7.85
CA TRP A 137 20.45 2.51 -8.21
C TRP A 137 20.55 1.33 -9.19
N ASP A 138 21.53 1.35 -10.11
CA ASP A 138 21.75 0.37 -11.18
C ASP A 138 22.25 -0.98 -10.65
N ARG A 139 22.93 -0.98 -9.49
CA ARG A 139 23.56 -2.18 -8.91
C ARG A 139 23.16 -2.41 -7.46
N LEU A 140 21.94 -2.01 -7.10
CA LEU A 140 21.34 -2.38 -5.83
C LEU A 140 21.30 -3.89 -5.66
N ALA A 141 21.71 -4.36 -4.49
CA ALA A 141 21.67 -5.77 -4.16
C ALA A 141 20.20 -6.28 -4.18
N PRO A 142 19.96 -7.58 -4.47
CA PRO A 142 18.62 -8.16 -4.39
C PRO A 142 17.96 -8.06 -3.01
N VAL A 143 18.73 -7.72 -1.96
CA VAL A 143 18.22 -7.42 -0.61
C VAL A 143 17.56 -6.07 -0.48
N ASP A 144 17.99 -5.11 -1.29
CA ASP A 144 17.50 -3.74 -1.33
C ASP A 144 16.35 -3.56 -2.34
N ARG A 145 15.81 -4.67 -2.86
CA ARG A 145 14.64 -4.69 -3.74
C ARG A 145 13.52 -5.53 -3.14
N ILE A 146 12.29 -5.14 -3.45
CA ILE A 146 11.08 -5.90 -3.19
C ILE A 146 10.92 -6.89 -4.34
N ARG A 147 10.90 -8.18 -4.02
CA ARG A 147 10.63 -9.22 -5.01
C ARG A 147 9.12 -9.46 -5.11
N PRO A 148 8.47 -9.16 -6.25
CA PRO A 148 7.07 -9.48 -6.45
C PRO A 148 6.88 -10.97 -6.80
N ALA A 149 5.73 -11.53 -6.45
CA ALA A 149 5.24 -12.80 -6.98
C ALA A 149 3.70 -12.79 -6.94
N THR A 150 3.03 -13.34 -7.94
CA THR A 150 1.57 -13.45 -7.93
C THR A 150 1.14 -14.91 -7.83
N HIS A 151 0.21 -15.20 -6.92
CA HIS A 151 -0.37 -16.53 -6.78
C HIS A 151 -1.81 -16.43 -6.27
N ALA A 152 -2.74 -17.19 -6.87
CA ALA A 152 -4.15 -17.21 -6.47
C ALA A 152 -4.80 -15.82 -6.30
N ARG A 153 -4.59 -14.93 -7.31
CA ARG A 153 -5.06 -13.53 -7.32
C ARG A 153 -4.58 -12.71 -6.10
N THR A 154 -3.36 -12.97 -5.66
CA THR A 154 -2.70 -12.27 -4.55
C THR A 154 -1.30 -11.89 -4.98
N LEU A 155 -0.96 -10.61 -4.92
CA LEU A 155 0.40 -10.10 -5.09
C LEU A 155 1.15 -10.21 -3.77
N PHE A 156 2.27 -10.91 -3.78
CA PHE A 156 3.22 -10.98 -2.69
C PHE A 156 4.35 -10.00 -2.95
N LEU A 157 4.60 -9.13 -1.97
CA LEU A 157 5.79 -8.30 -1.95
C LEU A 157 6.74 -8.84 -0.88
N PHE A 158 7.86 -9.40 -1.31
CA PHE A 158 8.92 -9.89 -0.43
C PHE A 158 9.99 -8.81 -0.26
N GLY A 159 9.94 -8.09 0.86
CA GLY A 159 10.82 -6.95 1.14
C GLY A 159 11.66 -7.14 2.40
N ALA A 160 12.66 -6.27 2.57
CA ALA A 160 13.36 -6.05 3.82
C ALA A 160 12.79 -4.83 4.55
N ARG A 161 13.26 -4.60 5.78
CA ARG A 161 12.95 -3.41 6.58
C ARG A 161 13.05 -2.11 5.80
N ASP A 162 14.21 -1.83 5.21
CA ASP A 162 14.48 -0.54 4.57
C ASP A 162 13.63 -0.34 3.30
N THR A 163 13.40 -1.41 2.53
CA THR A 163 12.53 -1.35 1.33
C THR A 163 11.07 -1.10 1.69
N PHE A 164 10.56 -1.76 2.74
CA PHE A 164 9.17 -1.54 3.18
C PHE A 164 9.00 -0.18 3.85
N ALA A 165 10.00 0.29 4.58
CA ALA A 165 10.00 1.63 5.15
C ALA A 165 9.98 2.70 4.05
N SER A 166 10.78 2.55 3.00
CA SER A 166 10.74 3.46 1.85
C SER A 166 9.40 3.40 1.10
N ALA A 167 8.87 2.20 0.82
CA ALA A 167 7.54 2.06 0.21
C ALA A 167 6.42 2.69 1.06
N SER A 168 6.50 2.61 2.40
CA SER A 168 5.61 3.31 3.31
C SER A 168 5.62 4.83 3.08
N VAL A 169 6.80 5.43 2.93
CA VAL A 169 6.93 6.88 2.70
C VAL A 169 6.33 7.29 1.34
N HIS A 170 6.46 6.47 0.30
CA HIS A 170 5.82 6.73 -0.99
C HIS A 170 4.28 6.68 -0.90
N LEU A 171 3.73 5.75 -0.13
CA LEU A 171 2.29 5.67 0.12
C LEU A 171 1.77 6.87 0.92
N GLU A 172 2.54 7.30 1.92
CA GLU A 172 2.23 8.50 2.71
C GLU A 172 2.29 9.78 1.85
N LEU A 173 3.28 9.88 0.95
CA LEU A 173 3.36 10.93 -0.06
C LEU A 173 2.10 10.95 -0.93
N ALA A 174 1.65 9.79 -1.43
CA ALA A 174 0.44 9.68 -2.21
C ALA A 174 -0.81 10.11 -1.42
N ALA A 175 -0.90 9.72 -0.15
CA ALA A 175 -2.00 10.10 0.73
C ALA A 175 -2.05 11.62 1.00
N GLY A 176 -0.89 12.27 1.17
CA GLY A 176 -0.79 13.69 1.49
C GLY A 176 -0.89 14.62 0.27
N PHE A 177 -0.18 14.30 -0.81
CA PHE A 177 -0.12 15.14 -2.02
C PHE A 177 -1.23 14.84 -3.02
N GLY A 178 -1.74 13.61 -3.05
CA GLY A 178 -2.84 13.22 -3.93
C GLY A 178 -4.06 14.15 -3.88
N PRO A 179 -4.57 14.52 -2.68
CA PRO A 179 -5.67 15.47 -2.54
C PRO A 179 -5.43 16.85 -3.20
N LEU A 180 -4.17 17.26 -3.33
CA LEU A 180 -3.78 18.55 -3.90
C LEU A 180 -3.81 18.56 -5.43
N GLY A 181 -3.88 17.38 -6.06
CA GLY A 181 -3.89 17.24 -7.52
C GLY A 181 -5.05 17.99 -8.19
N LYS A 182 -4.78 18.64 -9.33
CA LYS A 182 -5.71 19.54 -10.05
C LYS A 182 -7.10 18.92 -10.29
N ARG A 183 -7.17 17.62 -10.55
CA ARG A 183 -8.41 16.89 -10.85
C ARG A 183 -8.96 16.03 -9.69
N ALA A 184 -8.29 16.00 -8.54
CA ALA A 184 -8.70 15.22 -7.36
C ALA A 184 -10.14 15.54 -6.91
N ALA A 185 -10.50 16.83 -6.86
CA ALA A 185 -11.83 17.28 -6.43
C ALA A 185 -12.95 16.90 -7.42
N LYS A 186 -12.59 16.49 -8.64
CA LYS A 186 -13.53 16.00 -9.66
C LYS A 186 -13.65 14.47 -9.66
N GLY A 187 -13.00 13.80 -8.70
CA GLY A 187 -12.99 12.34 -8.59
C GLY A 187 -12.11 11.63 -9.63
N HIS A 188 -11.26 12.36 -10.37
CA HIS A 188 -10.29 11.72 -11.23
C HIS A 188 -9.06 11.27 -10.44
N ASP A 189 -8.48 10.17 -10.91
CA ASP A 189 -7.23 9.64 -10.43
C ASP A 189 -6.11 10.67 -10.66
N VAL A 190 -5.24 10.77 -9.66
CA VAL A 190 -4.04 11.60 -9.67
C VAL A 190 -2.88 10.65 -9.46
N LEU A 191 -2.09 10.39 -10.50
CA LEU A 191 -0.81 9.70 -10.34
C LEU A 191 0.10 10.58 -9.46
N VAL A 192 0.61 10.03 -8.35
CA VAL A 192 1.43 10.79 -7.39
C VAL A 192 2.86 10.31 -7.37
N THR A 193 3.07 8.99 -7.31
CA THR A 193 4.40 8.39 -7.19
C THR A 193 4.38 6.94 -7.67
N THR A 194 5.47 6.22 -7.46
CA THR A 194 5.68 4.86 -7.94
C THR A 194 6.49 4.04 -6.94
N LEU A 195 6.26 2.74 -6.91
CA LEU A 195 7.11 1.73 -6.26
C LEU A 195 8.00 0.99 -7.26
N THR A 196 7.93 1.33 -8.55
CA THR A 196 8.78 0.72 -9.59
C THR A 196 10.27 0.71 -9.25
N PRO A 197 10.87 1.78 -8.66
CA PRO A 197 12.26 1.76 -8.19
C PRO A 197 12.57 0.64 -7.18
N HIS A 198 11.60 0.25 -6.36
CA HIS A 198 11.76 -0.83 -5.37
C HIS A 198 11.73 -2.22 -6.00
N LEU A 199 11.22 -2.37 -7.22
CA LEU A 199 11.06 -3.66 -7.89
C LEU A 199 12.34 -4.09 -8.62
N PRO A 200 12.45 -5.38 -9.02
CA PRO A 200 13.62 -5.87 -9.76
C PRO A 200 13.73 -5.19 -11.12
N LEU A 201 14.96 -4.79 -11.48
CA LEU A 201 15.27 -4.44 -12.86
C LEU A 201 15.28 -5.71 -13.70
N THR A 202 14.54 -5.71 -14.80
CA THR A 202 14.56 -6.80 -15.78
C THR A 202 15.05 -6.27 -17.13
N ARG A 203 15.72 -7.11 -17.92
CA ARG A 203 16.00 -6.78 -19.32
C ARG A 203 14.67 -6.85 -20.10
N GLY A 204 14.07 -5.70 -20.39
CA GLY A 204 12.75 -5.58 -21.03
C GLY A 204 11.72 -4.90 -20.12
N ARG A 205 10.42 -5.10 -20.40
CA ARG A 205 9.34 -4.53 -19.59
C ARG A 205 9.26 -5.26 -18.25
N GLY A 206 9.81 -4.63 -17.22
CA GLY A 206 9.76 -5.12 -15.85
C GLY A 206 8.43 -4.86 -15.18
N PRO A 207 8.24 -5.40 -13.96
CA PRO A 207 7.06 -5.07 -13.18
C PRO A 207 7.10 -3.58 -12.81
N GLU A 208 6.02 -2.89 -13.17
CA GLU A 208 5.80 -1.48 -12.85
C GLU A 208 4.65 -1.41 -11.85
N LEU A 209 4.79 -0.55 -10.84
CA LEU A 209 3.74 -0.34 -9.84
C LEU A 209 3.64 1.13 -9.49
N ASP A 210 2.63 1.78 -10.07
CA ASP A 210 2.35 3.18 -9.83
C ASP A 210 1.31 3.39 -8.75
N ILE A 211 1.41 4.53 -8.05
CA ILE A 211 0.53 4.89 -6.94
C ILE A 211 -0.27 6.12 -7.30
N GLY A 212 -1.59 5.93 -7.40
CA GLY A 212 -2.58 6.96 -7.60
C GLY A 212 -3.34 7.32 -6.33
N PHE A 213 -3.82 8.56 -6.30
CA PHE A 213 -4.85 9.02 -5.38
C PHE A 213 -6.17 9.20 -6.14
N GLN A 214 -7.26 8.74 -5.56
CA GLN A 214 -8.60 9.08 -6.04
C GLN A 214 -9.54 9.29 -4.84
N ALA A 215 -10.12 10.50 -4.77
CA ALA A 215 -11.08 10.86 -3.73
C ALA A 215 -12.29 9.93 -3.75
N TYR A 216 -12.77 9.55 -2.57
CA TYR A 216 -13.96 8.70 -2.43
C TYR A 216 -15.25 9.51 -2.61
N PRO A 217 -16.22 9.06 -3.42
CA PRO A 217 -17.56 9.65 -3.50
C PRO A 217 -18.32 9.50 -2.17
N PRO A 218 -19.19 10.45 -1.78
CA PRO A 218 -19.58 11.61 -2.55
C PRO A 218 -18.52 12.72 -2.48
N LEU A 219 -18.16 13.26 -3.64
CA LEU A 219 -17.13 14.31 -3.76
C LEU A 219 -17.53 15.62 -3.06
N SER A 220 -18.81 15.80 -2.73
CA SER A 220 -19.31 16.91 -1.90
C SER A 220 -18.63 16.96 -0.53
N HIS A 221 -18.18 15.81 0.00
CA HIS A 221 -17.50 15.73 1.29
C HIS A 221 -15.98 15.89 1.16
N PHE A 222 -15.44 15.82 -0.06
CA PHE A 222 -14.02 15.96 -0.28
C PHE A 222 -13.59 17.42 -0.10
N ARG A 223 -12.71 17.66 0.88
CA ARG A 223 -12.08 18.96 1.09
C ARG A 223 -10.59 18.84 0.82
N ARG A 224 -10.09 19.69 -0.09
CA ARG A 224 -8.64 19.82 -0.27
C ARG A 224 -8.01 20.37 1.01
N PRO A 225 -6.93 19.73 1.51
CA PRO A 225 -6.13 20.30 2.59
C PRO A 225 -5.69 21.73 2.23
N GLY A 226 -5.70 22.64 3.22
CA GLY A 226 -5.25 24.03 3.06
C GLY A 226 -6.26 25.01 2.43
N ARG A 227 -7.45 24.56 2.00
CA ARG A 227 -8.51 25.48 1.59
C ARG A 227 -9.35 25.87 2.80
N SER A 228 -9.08 27.04 3.38
CA SER A 228 -9.86 27.59 4.50
C SER A 228 -11.36 27.55 4.18
N ALA A 229 -12.16 27.07 5.12
CA ALA A 229 -13.62 27.12 5.08
C ALA A 229 -14.09 28.56 5.30
N SER A 230 -13.82 29.46 4.35
CA SER A 230 -14.26 30.85 4.44
C SER A 230 -14.22 31.53 3.08
N ARG A 231 -15.35 31.47 2.39
CA ARG A 231 -15.91 32.66 1.73
C ARG A 231 -17.41 32.50 1.75
N ARG A 232 -18.04 33.03 2.81
CA ARG A 232 -19.47 33.41 2.75
C ARG A 232 -19.64 34.22 1.45
N PRO A 233 -20.68 33.97 0.64
CA PRO A 233 -20.98 34.84 -0.49
C PRO A 233 -21.11 36.26 0.06
N ARG A 234 -20.39 37.23 -0.53
CA ARG A 234 -20.66 38.64 -0.25
C ARG A 234 -22.10 38.86 -0.70
N THR A 235 -22.98 39.13 0.25
CA THR A 235 -24.31 39.69 -0.02
C THR A 235 -24.10 40.89 -0.95
N ALA A 236 -24.73 40.84 -2.12
CA ALA A 236 -24.77 41.99 -3.00
C ALA A 236 -25.45 43.13 -2.25
N ALA A 237 -24.75 44.26 -2.11
CA ALA A 237 -25.41 45.50 -1.73
C ALA A 237 -26.41 45.82 -2.86
N SER A 238 -27.69 45.86 -2.51
CA SER A 238 -28.76 46.35 -3.39
C SER A 238 -28.62 47.88 -3.53
N PRO A 239 -29.06 48.44 -4.67
CA PRO A 239 -28.75 49.80 -5.10
C PRO A 239 -29.39 50.90 -4.27
#